data_AF-A0A5C6BLF6-F1
#
_entry.id   AF-A0A5C6BLF6-F1
#
_cell.length_a   1.000
_cell.length_b   1.000
_cell.length_c   1.000
_cell.angle_alpha   90.00
_cell.angle_beta   90.00
_cell.angle_gamma   90.00
#
_symmetry.space_group_name_H-M   'P 1'
#
loop_
_entity.id
_entity.type
_entity.pdbx_description
1 polymer ?
#
loop_
_entity_poly.entity_id
_entity_poly.type
_entity_poly.pdbx_seq_one_letter_code
_entity_poly.pdbx_strand_id
1 'polypeptide(L)'
;MAEIAIKVDDFDGYLDGDTLQGFSRLGIRRVHAENICGVGKMRRTREGLLPTNCLLRKYMQRVRQYRFERVSAGVVLRKDLRSRGRDNAEEMPMDVRQYLRRRLRKADNLIFGLTGREFWYGGSWDFSHSAFDGVWGDIETDSNEREADHTEWPFTPADKREHLVVTVDDMSEPERVELQAPQLGAKGQVISKRCNFVRIADDLGLTGQEVDDVRNKTREVDIRRQRQFTRATFLRVRQ
;
A
#
# COMPACT_ATOMS: atom_id res chain seq x y z
N MET A 1 -13.87 -3.36 -4.29
CA MET A 1 -13.41 -4.73 -4.60
C MET A 1 -12.03 -4.89 -4.02
N ALA A 2 -11.76 -6.08 -3.49
CA ALA A 2 -10.44 -6.49 -3.02
C ALA A 2 -9.92 -7.61 -3.94
N GLU A 3 -8.68 -8.04 -3.73
CA GLU A 3 -8.06 -9.12 -4.50
C GLU A 3 -7.41 -10.16 -3.58
N ILE A 4 -7.31 -11.40 -4.07
CA ILE A 4 -6.62 -12.49 -3.39
C ILE A 4 -5.63 -13.12 -4.38
N ALA A 5 -4.38 -13.28 -3.95
CA ALA A 5 -3.37 -14.08 -4.64
C ALA A 5 -3.35 -15.50 -4.07
N ILE A 6 -3.43 -16.49 -4.97
CA ILE A 6 -3.52 -17.92 -4.68
C ILE A 6 -2.28 -18.59 -5.26
N LYS A 7 -1.68 -19.52 -4.50
CA LYS A 7 -0.57 -20.33 -4.97
C LYS A 7 -1.04 -21.35 -6.01
N VAL A 8 -0.27 -21.54 -7.07
CA VAL A 8 -0.65 -22.39 -8.23
C VAL A 8 0.46 -23.39 -8.57
N ASP A 9 0.71 -24.32 -7.66
CA ASP A 9 1.76 -25.35 -7.62
C ASP A 9 2.20 -25.59 -6.17
N ASP A 10 2.77 -26.78 -5.92
CA ASP A 10 3.37 -27.10 -4.61
C ASP A 10 4.82 -26.62 -4.54
N PHE A 11 5.16 -25.80 -3.54
CA PHE A 11 6.55 -25.37 -3.32
C PHE A 11 6.82 -24.89 -1.88
N ASP A 12 7.97 -25.23 -1.32
CA ASP A 12 8.53 -24.75 -0.02
C ASP A 12 7.51 -24.40 1.07
N GLY A 13 6.75 -25.41 1.49
CA GLY A 13 5.81 -25.31 2.61
C GLY A 13 4.53 -24.52 2.30
N TYR A 14 4.26 -24.27 1.01
CA TYR A 14 2.95 -23.89 0.48
C TYR A 14 2.48 -24.94 -0.52
N LEU A 15 1.18 -25.17 -0.54
CA LEU A 15 0.53 -26.11 -1.43
C LEU A 15 -0.32 -25.38 -2.47
N ASP A 16 -0.61 -26.07 -3.57
CA ASP A 16 -1.54 -25.62 -4.59
C ASP A 16 -2.89 -25.23 -3.96
N GLY A 17 -3.37 -24.04 -4.31
CA GLY A 17 -4.58 -23.47 -3.75
C GLY A 17 -4.42 -22.72 -2.43
N ASP A 18 -3.23 -22.67 -1.82
CA ASP A 18 -3.04 -21.87 -0.59
C ASP A 18 -3.33 -20.38 -0.85
N THR A 19 -4.08 -19.77 0.07
CA THR A 19 -4.32 -18.31 0.03
C THR A 19 -3.09 -17.57 0.54
N LEU A 20 -2.35 -16.94 -0.36
CA LEU A 20 -1.07 -16.33 -0.04
C LEU A 20 -1.23 -14.98 0.63
N GLN A 21 -2.03 -14.11 0.00
CA GLN A 21 -2.15 -12.71 0.34
C GLN A 21 -3.48 -12.14 -0.15
N GLY A 22 -4.18 -11.42 0.72
CA GLY A 22 -5.30 -10.56 0.37
C GLY A 22 -4.85 -9.11 0.22
N PHE A 23 -5.53 -8.38 -0.66
CA PHE A 23 -5.29 -6.97 -0.98
C PHE A 23 -6.61 -6.22 -0.86
N SER A 24 -6.81 -5.52 0.26
CA SER A 24 -8.01 -4.72 0.50
C SER A 24 -8.10 -3.56 -0.50
N ARG A 25 -9.31 -3.04 -0.75
CA ARG A 25 -9.48 -1.86 -1.61
C ARG A 25 -8.61 -0.70 -1.14
N LEU A 26 -8.55 -0.48 0.18
CA LEU A 26 -7.70 0.55 0.78
C LEU A 26 -6.21 0.31 0.49
N GLY A 27 -5.74 -0.94 0.58
CA GLY A 27 -4.37 -1.31 0.21
C GLY A 27 -4.05 -1.01 -1.26
N ILE A 28 -4.96 -1.37 -2.18
CA ILE A 28 -4.82 -1.10 -3.62
C ILE A 28 -4.76 0.42 -3.88
N ARG A 29 -5.72 1.18 -3.34
CA ARG A 29 -5.73 2.66 -3.42
C ARG A 29 -4.42 3.25 -2.92
N ARG A 30 -3.90 2.72 -1.82
CA ARG A 30 -2.68 3.20 -1.19
C ARG A 30 -1.45 2.97 -2.06
N VAL A 31 -1.23 1.76 -2.57
CA VAL A 31 -0.03 1.46 -3.35
C VAL A 31 0.03 2.29 -4.63
N HIS A 32 -1.12 2.50 -5.29
CA HIS A 32 -1.19 3.37 -6.47
C HIS A 32 -0.93 4.83 -6.11
N ALA A 33 -1.54 5.35 -5.05
CA ALA A 33 -1.27 6.71 -4.60
C ALA A 33 0.20 6.93 -4.21
N GLU A 34 0.85 5.96 -3.55
CA GLU A 34 2.29 5.98 -3.24
C GLU A 34 3.14 6.00 -4.52
N ASN A 35 2.78 5.18 -5.51
CA ASN A 35 3.48 5.15 -6.80
C ASN A 35 3.31 6.45 -7.59
N ILE A 36 2.12 7.05 -7.60
CA ILE A 36 1.84 8.33 -8.27
C ILE A 36 2.55 9.49 -7.57
N CYS A 37 2.47 9.54 -6.25
CA CYS A 37 3.05 10.62 -5.45
C CYS A 37 4.53 10.41 -5.10
N GLY A 38 5.16 9.33 -5.56
CA GLY A 38 6.48 8.90 -5.10
C GLY A 38 7.60 9.93 -5.29
N VAL A 39 8.58 9.93 -4.38
CA VAL A 39 9.72 10.87 -4.39
C VAL A 39 10.53 10.84 -5.68
N GLY A 40 10.64 9.68 -6.33
CA GLY A 40 11.35 9.52 -7.60
C GLY A 40 10.68 10.25 -8.78
N LYS A 41 9.38 10.60 -8.66
CA LYS A 41 8.65 11.35 -9.69
C LYS A 41 8.76 12.87 -9.50
N MET A 42 9.34 13.32 -8.40
CA MET A 42 9.41 14.75 -8.06
C MET A 42 10.70 15.39 -8.58
N ARG A 43 10.56 16.50 -9.30
CA ARG A 43 11.70 17.34 -9.70
C ARG A 43 12.19 18.14 -8.48
N ARG A 44 13.45 17.96 -8.11
CA ARG A 44 14.08 18.70 -7.00
C ARG A 44 14.54 20.09 -7.43
N THR A 45 14.67 21.00 -6.47
CA THR A 45 15.31 22.30 -6.66
C THR A 45 16.84 22.15 -6.80
N ARG A 46 17.54 23.25 -7.14
CA ARG A 46 19.01 23.26 -7.24
C ARG A 46 19.69 22.91 -5.92
N GLU A 47 19.02 23.19 -4.80
CA GLU A 47 19.47 22.93 -3.43
C GLU A 47 19.13 21.51 -2.95
N GLY A 48 18.56 20.67 -3.83
CA GLY A 48 18.19 19.30 -3.53
C GLY A 48 16.89 19.15 -2.72
N LEU A 49 16.09 20.20 -2.60
CA LEU A 49 14.81 20.21 -1.88
C LEU A 49 13.65 19.81 -2.79
N LEU A 50 12.55 19.37 -2.18
CA LEU A 50 11.29 19.11 -2.89
C LEU A 50 10.47 20.41 -3.01
N PRO A 51 9.84 20.66 -4.18
CA PRO A 51 9.04 21.85 -4.40
C PRO A 51 7.79 21.87 -3.52
N THR A 52 7.28 23.07 -3.24
CA THR A 52 6.07 23.25 -2.43
C THR A 52 4.79 22.93 -3.20
N ASN A 53 4.81 23.01 -4.52
CA ASN A 53 3.66 22.72 -5.39
C ASN A 53 3.81 21.34 -6.04
N CYS A 54 3.82 20.28 -5.23
CA CYS A 54 3.85 18.91 -5.75
C CYS A 54 2.87 17.98 -5.03
N LEU A 55 2.48 16.93 -5.75
CA LEU A 55 1.59 15.87 -5.25
C LEU A 55 2.17 15.17 -4.03
N LEU A 56 3.47 14.90 -3.99
CA LEU A 56 4.12 14.30 -2.82
C LEU A 56 3.90 15.13 -1.54
N ARG A 57 3.91 16.47 -1.63
CA ARG A 57 3.62 17.33 -0.48
C ARG A 57 2.16 17.17 -0.03
N LYS A 58 1.21 17.21 -0.96
CA LYS A 58 -0.22 17.04 -0.66
C LYS A 58 -0.48 15.66 -0.04
N TYR A 59 0.05 14.61 -0.64
CA TYR A 59 0.04 13.25 -0.12
C TYR A 59 0.56 13.20 1.33
N MET A 60 1.78 13.69 1.59
CA MET A 60 2.36 13.71 2.93
C MET A 60 1.52 14.51 3.93
N GLN A 61 0.92 15.62 3.50
CA GLN A 61 0.04 16.43 4.35
C GLN A 61 -1.25 15.69 4.74
N ARG A 62 -1.80 14.83 3.88
CA ARG A 62 -3.01 14.05 4.18
C ARG A 62 -2.72 12.89 5.13
N VAL A 63 -1.57 12.24 4.98
CA VAL A 63 -1.29 10.95 5.63
C VAL A 63 -0.34 11.05 6.84
N ARG A 64 0.34 12.18 7.06
CA ARG A 64 1.25 12.34 8.20
C ARG A 64 0.61 13.13 9.32
N GLN A 65 0.93 12.74 10.54
CA GLN A 65 0.44 13.43 11.74
C GLN A 65 1.01 14.84 11.88
N TYR A 66 2.31 15.03 11.65
CA TYR A 66 2.97 16.29 11.94
C TYR A 66 3.59 16.92 10.70
N ARG A 67 3.57 18.25 10.66
CA ARG A 67 4.43 19.08 9.81
C ARG A 67 5.41 19.86 10.68
N PHE A 68 6.68 19.83 10.33
CA PHE A 68 7.74 20.59 10.99
C PHE A 68 8.19 21.70 10.05
N GLU A 69 8.12 22.94 10.51
CA GLU A 69 8.55 24.12 9.75
C GLU A 69 9.75 24.75 10.46
N ARG A 70 10.81 25.02 9.71
CA ARG A 70 11.96 25.74 10.26
C ARG A 70 11.55 27.17 10.63
N VAL A 71 11.84 27.56 11.87
CA VAL A 71 11.70 28.94 12.36
C VAL A 71 13.07 29.61 12.44
N SER A 72 14.06 28.91 12.99
CA SER A 72 15.43 29.41 13.14
C SER A 72 16.46 28.31 12.93
N ALA A 73 17.72 28.54 13.30
CA ALA A 73 18.74 27.48 13.30
C ALA A 73 18.56 26.47 14.45
N GLY A 74 17.90 26.87 15.54
CA GLY A 74 17.74 26.09 16.76
C GLY A 74 16.29 25.72 17.09
N VAL A 75 15.32 26.12 16.28
CA VAL A 75 13.89 25.96 16.55
C VAL A 75 13.13 25.56 15.29
N VAL A 76 12.21 24.61 15.46
CA VAL A 76 11.19 24.24 14.48
C VAL A 76 9.80 24.40 15.09
N LEU A 77 8.82 24.76 14.27
CA LEU A 77 7.42 24.76 14.65
C LEU A 77 6.82 23.41 14.22
N ARG A 78 6.41 22.59 15.19
CA ARG A 78 5.67 21.34 14.94
C ARG A 78 4.18 21.63 14.94
N LYS A 79 3.52 21.39 13.81
CA LYS A 79 2.06 21.48 13.65
C LYS A 79 1.44 20.10 13.60
N ASP A 80 0.46 19.82 14.45
CA ASP A 80 -0.40 18.63 14.36
C ASP A 80 -1.48 18.81 13.29
N LEU A 81 -1.39 18.02 12.23
CA LEU A 81 -2.28 18.07 11.07
C LEU A 81 -3.63 17.36 11.32
N ARG A 82 -3.77 16.62 12.43
CA ARG A 82 -5.00 15.90 12.79
C ARG A 82 -5.85 16.69 13.78
N SER A 83 -5.21 17.52 14.60
CA SER A 83 -5.87 18.39 15.57
C SER A 83 -6.72 19.45 14.86
N ARG A 84 -8.01 19.53 15.21
CA ARG A 84 -8.97 20.52 14.67
C ARG A 84 -9.00 21.85 15.48
N GLY A 85 -8.08 22.04 16.43
CA GLY A 85 -8.00 23.21 17.30
C GLY A 85 -7.17 24.36 16.73
N ARG A 86 -7.34 25.57 17.28
CA ARG A 86 -6.62 26.79 16.85
C ARG A 86 -5.14 26.83 17.27
N ASP A 87 -4.77 26.11 18.34
CA ASP A 87 -3.40 26.00 18.86
C ASP A 87 -2.82 24.60 18.62
N ASN A 88 -2.59 24.24 17.36
CA ASN A 88 -1.99 22.95 17.00
C ASN A 88 -0.48 23.04 16.71
N ALA A 89 0.15 24.17 17.03
CA ALA A 89 1.53 24.48 16.70
C ALA A 89 2.37 24.68 17.97
N GLU A 90 3.49 23.97 18.06
CA GLU A 90 4.40 24.00 19.21
C GLU A 90 5.83 24.24 18.73
N GLU A 91 6.53 25.17 19.38
CA GLU A 91 7.95 25.37 19.13
C GLU A 91 8.77 24.26 19.80
N MET A 92 9.62 23.62 19.00
CA MET A 92 10.49 22.55 19.44
C MET A 92 11.95 22.97 19.24
N PRO A 93 12.77 22.99 20.31
CA PRO A 93 14.21 23.12 20.19
C PRO A 93 14.79 21.96 19.36
N MET A 94 15.57 22.28 18.33
CA MET A 94 16.25 21.31 17.47
C MET A 94 17.43 21.97 16.77
N ASP A 95 18.58 21.29 16.69
CA ASP A 95 19.65 21.70 15.77
C ASP A 95 19.25 21.43 14.32
N VAL A 96 18.62 22.42 13.69
CA VAL A 96 18.08 22.32 12.33
C VAL A 96 19.20 22.16 11.32
N ARG A 97 20.36 22.80 11.54
CA ARG A 97 21.50 22.71 10.63
C ARG A 97 22.05 21.29 10.56
N GLN A 98 22.26 20.66 11.73
CA GLN A 98 22.74 19.29 11.79
C GLN A 98 21.70 18.32 11.21
N TYR A 99 20.42 18.52 11.51
CA TYR A 99 19.33 17.71 10.95
C TYR A 99 19.29 17.77 9.42
N LEU A 100 19.24 18.97 8.84
CA LEU A 100 19.20 19.17 7.39
C LEU A 100 20.46 18.63 6.71
N ARG A 101 21.66 18.88 7.26
CA ARG A 101 22.92 18.36 6.71
C ARG A 101 22.91 16.83 6.60
N ARG A 102 22.33 16.14 7.58
CA ARG A 102 22.20 14.67 7.54
C ARG A 102 21.17 14.20 6.54
N ARG A 103 20.02 14.88 6.44
CA ARG A 103 18.91 14.48 5.57
C ARG A 103 19.20 14.73 4.10
N LEU A 104 19.77 15.89 3.76
CA LEU A 104 20.02 16.29 2.37
C LEU A 104 21.10 15.46 1.67
N ARG A 105 21.90 14.69 2.42
CA ARG A 105 22.83 13.69 1.84
C ARG A 105 22.11 12.54 1.15
N LYS A 106 20.83 12.33 1.43
CA LYS A 106 20.05 11.24 0.84
C LYS A 106 19.28 11.74 -0.38
N ALA A 107 19.39 11.01 -1.49
CA ALA A 107 18.70 11.35 -2.75
C ALA A 107 17.17 11.25 -2.65
N ASP A 108 16.66 10.49 -1.71
CA ASP A 108 15.24 10.26 -1.42
C ASP A 108 14.71 11.12 -0.24
N ASN A 109 15.45 12.17 0.16
CA ASN A 109 15.05 13.00 1.29
C ASN A 109 13.67 13.65 1.07
N LEU A 110 12.92 13.78 2.16
CA LEU A 110 11.56 14.36 2.18
C LEU A 110 11.57 15.76 2.81
N ILE A 111 12.55 16.58 2.42
CA ILE A 111 12.63 17.99 2.82
C ILE A 111 12.07 18.85 1.70
N PHE A 112 11.11 19.71 2.03
CA PHE A 112 10.39 20.55 1.10
C PHE A 112 10.72 22.03 1.34
N GLY A 113 10.41 22.87 0.34
CA GLY A 113 10.46 24.31 0.46
C GLY A 113 11.70 24.92 -0.15
N LEU A 114 12.20 25.98 0.49
CA LEU A 114 13.35 26.74 0.05
C LEU A 114 14.39 26.78 1.18
N THR A 115 15.65 27.02 0.84
CA THR A 115 16.71 27.17 1.84
C THR A 115 16.36 28.30 2.82
N GLY A 116 16.45 28.00 4.12
CA GLY A 116 16.05 28.90 5.20
C GLY A 116 14.55 28.87 5.55
N ARG A 117 13.72 28.19 4.76
CA ARG A 117 12.27 28.00 4.97
C ARG A 117 11.88 26.54 4.72
N GLU A 118 12.76 25.62 5.09
CA GLU A 118 12.55 24.20 4.90
C GLU A 118 11.44 23.67 5.80
N PHE A 119 10.69 22.70 5.32
CA PHE A 119 9.73 21.95 6.12
C PHE A 119 9.70 20.48 5.73
N TRP A 120 9.25 19.63 6.64
CA TRP A 120 9.10 18.19 6.41
C TRP A 120 7.95 17.63 7.21
N TYR A 121 7.60 16.37 6.94
CA TYR A 121 6.50 15.69 7.61
C TYR A 121 7.02 14.54 8.47
N GLY A 122 6.31 14.22 9.55
CA GLY A 122 6.68 13.15 10.47
C GLY A 122 5.53 12.70 11.35
N GLY A 123 5.86 11.92 12.39
CA GLY A 123 4.87 11.27 13.24
C GLY A 123 4.25 10.04 12.59
N SER A 124 3.10 9.62 13.15
CA SER A 124 2.39 8.44 12.68
C SER A 124 1.76 8.65 11.30
N TRP A 125 1.50 7.54 10.62
CA TRP A 125 0.75 7.51 9.36
C TRP A 125 -0.74 7.39 9.64
N ASP A 126 -1.56 8.00 8.78
CA ASP A 126 -2.99 7.78 8.71
C ASP A 126 -3.30 6.96 7.45
N PHE A 127 -3.80 5.74 7.67
CA PHE A 127 -4.20 4.84 6.61
C PHE A 127 -5.73 4.64 6.59
N SER A 128 -6.50 5.61 7.07
CA SER A 128 -7.96 5.57 6.99
C SER A 128 -8.48 5.81 5.57
N HIS A 129 -9.70 5.35 5.30
CA HIS A 129 -10.40 5.64 4.04
C HIS A 129 -10.53 7.14 3.79
N SER A 130 -10.89 7.92 4.81
CA SER A 130 -11.08 9.37 4.68
C SER A 130 -9.79 10.12 4.31
N ALA A 131 -8.64 9.71 4.85
CA ALA A 131 -7.36 10.25 4.44
C ALA A 131 -7.09 9.97 2.96
N PHE A 132 -7.35 8.74 2.50
CA PHE A 132 -7.15 8.35 1.11
C PHE A 132 -8.19 8.92 0.14
N ASP A 133 -9.41 9.22 0.58
CA ASP A 133 -10.38 10.00 -0.21
C ASP A 133 -9.82 11.40 -0.49
N GLY A 134 -9.21 12.03 0.52
CA GLY A 134 -8.51 13.31 0.36
C GLY A 134 -7.28 13.22 -0.55
N VAL A 135 -6.49 12.15 -0.44
CA VAL A 135 -5.32 11.91 -1.32
C VAL A 135 -5.75 11.74 -2.77
N TRP A 136 -6.74 10.89 -3.04
CA TRP A 136 -7.23 10.67 -4.40
C TRP A 136 -7.87 11.92 -4.99
N GLY A 137 -8.64 12.67 -4.19
CA GLY A 137 -9.14 13.98 -4.62
C GLY A 137 -8.02 14.95 -5.02
N ASP A 138 -6.92 14.99 -4.26
CA ASP A 138 -5.74 15.80 -4.63
C ASP A 138 -5.04 15.28 -5.91
N ILE A 139 -4.93 13.95 -6.09
CA ILE A 139 -4.36 13.32 -7.28
C ILE A 139 -5.18 13.65 -8.53
N GLU A 140 -6.51 13.46 -8.48
CA GLU A 140 -7.39 13.67 -9.62
C GLU A 140 -7.51 15.15 -10.01
N THR A 141 -7.32 16.05 -9.04
CA THR A 141 -7.30 17.51 -9.28
C THR A 141 -6.01 17.96 -9.95
N ASP A 142 -4.86 17.45 -9.51
CA ASP A 142 -3.54 17.93 -9.93
C ASP A 142 -2.87 17.05 -11.00
N SER A 143 -3.53 15.99 -11.45
CA SER A 143 -3.02 15.08 -12.49
C SER A 143 -4.13 14.50 -13.35
N ASN A 144 -3.72 13.78 -14.41
CA ASN A 144 -4.64 13.06 -15.29
C ASN A 144 -5.01 11.67 -14.77
N GLU A 145 -4.42 11.23 -13.65
CA GLU A 145 -4.73 9.94 -13.05
C GLU A 145 -6.15 9.96 -12.48
N ARG A 146 -6.84 8.82 -12.53
CA ARG A 146 -8.22 8.65 -12.04
C ARG A 146 -8.30 7.42 -11.17
N GLU A 147 -8.92 7.51 -9.99
CA GLU A 147 -9.02 6.36 -9.07
C GLU A 147 -9.68 5.15 -9.74
N ALA A 148 -10.63 5.40 -10.64
CA ALA A 148 -11.32 4.38 -11.42
C ALA A 148 -10.37 3.50 -12.27
N ASP A 149 -9.23 4.05 -12.70
CA ASP A 149 -8.22 3.34 -13.49
C ASP A 149 -7.22 2.55 -12.62
N HIS A 150 -7.31 2.71 -11.29
CA HIS A 150 -6.40 2.14 -10.29
C HIS A 150 -7.11 1.19 -9.31
N THR A 151 -8.03 0.38 -9.83
CA THR A 151 -8.88 -0.51 -9.02
C THR A 151 -8.28 -1.90 -8.76
N GLU A 152 -7.21 -2.25 -9.45
CA GLU A 152 -6.54 -3.55 -9.39
C GLU A 152 -5.16 -3.44 -8.72
N TRP A 153 -4.69 -4.44 -7.98
CA TRP A 153 -3.31 -4.42 -7.45
C TRP A 153 -2.29 -4.48 -8.60
N PRO A 154 -1.19 -3.71 -8.55
CA PRO A 154 -0.21 -3.61 -9.64
C PRO A 154 0.76 -4.81 -9.66
N PHE A 155 0.24 -6.01 -9.91
CA PHE A 155 1.06 -7.22 -10.06
C PHE A 155 1.98 -7.13 -11.27
N THR A 156 3.22 -7.56 -11.09
CA THR A 156 4.19 -7.68 -12.19
C THR A 156 3.87 -8.91 -13.06
N PRO A 157 4.37 -8.94 -14.31
CA PRO A 157 4.36 -10.15 -15.14
C PRO A 157 4.90 -11.41 -14.47
N ALA A 158 5.87 -11.28 -13.55
CA ALA A 158 6.38 -12.42 -12.80
C ALA A 158 5.35 -12.90 -11.77
N ASP A 159 4.73 -11.97 -11.03
CA ASP A 159 3.70 -12.33 -10.04
C ASP A 159 2.51 -13.05 -10.68
N LYS A 160 2.09 -12.64 -11.88
CA LYS A 160 0.97 -13.25 -12.63
C LYS A 160 1.29 -14.61 -13.23
N ARG A 161 2.57 -14.99 -13.31
CA ARG A 161 3.02 -16.34 -13.70
C ARG A 161 3.10 -17.27 -12.50
N GLU A 162 3.40 -16.71 -11.33
CA GLU A 162 3.60 -17.48 -10.11
C GLU A 162 2.32 -17.69 -9.30
N HIS A 163 1.34 -16.80 -9.44
CA HIS A 163 0.12 -16.79 -8.63
C HIS A 163 -1.11 -16.60 -9.51
N LEU A 164 -2.21 -17.27 -9.15
CA LEU A 164 -3.52 -16.92 -9.67
C LEU A 164 -4.11 -15.82 -8.80
N VAL A 165 -4.43 -14.69 -9.42
CA VAL A 165 -5.06 -13.56 -8.74
C VAL A 165 -6.53 -13.48 -9.12
N VAL A 166 -7.38 -13.33 -8.11
CA VAL A 166 -8.83 -13.22 -8.28
C VAL A 166 -9.37 -11.99 -7.58
N THR A 167 -10.45 -11.44 -8.14
CA THR A 167 -11.17 -10.31 -7.55
C THR A 167 -12.30 -10.81 -6.66
N VAL A 168 -12.42 -10.22 -5.49
CA VAL A 168 -13.46 -10.51 -4.49
C VAL A 168 -14.16 -9.22 -4.03
N ASP A 169 -15.29 -9.39 -3.34
CA ASP A 169 -15.90 -8.29 -2.59
C ASP A 169 -14.90 -7.66 -1.61
N ASP A 170 -15.17 -6.42 -1.20
CA ASP A 170 -14.23 -5.67 -0.37
C ASP A 170 -14.00 -6.36 0.98
N MET A 171 -12.81 -6.14 1.56
CA MET A 171 -12.45 -6.75 2.84
C MET A 171 -11.75 -5.73 3.74
N SER A 172 -12.08 -5.79 5.03
CA SER A 172 -11.38 -5.05 6.06
C SER A 172 -10.01 -5.67 6.37
N GLU A 173 -9.15 -4.91 7.06
CA GLU A 173 -7.83 -5.42 7.47
C GLU A 173 -7.91 -6.66 8.39
N PRO A 174 -8.82 -6.75 9.38
CA PRO A 174 -8.99 -7.98 10.16
C PRO A 174 -9.39 -9.19 9.31
N GLU A 175 -10.32 -9.01 8.36
CA GLU A 175 -10.76 -10.09 7.45
C GLU A 175 -9.62 -10.52 6.51
N ARG A 176 -8.80 -9.56 6.06
CA ARG A 176 -7.59 -9.83 5.28
C ARG A 176 -6.58 -10.66 6.07
N VAL A 177 -6.40 -10.37 7.37
CA VAL A 177 -5.51 -11.11 8.27
C VAL A 177 -6.04 -12.52 8.53
N GLU A 178 -7.35 -12.67 8.73
CA GLU A 178 -8.01 -13.97 8.90
C GLU A 178 -7.79 -14.88 7.69
N LEU A 179 -7.93 -14.34 6.46
CA LEU A 179 -7.71 -15.10 5.23
C LEU A 179 -6.30 -15.70 5.12
N GLN A 180 -5.30 -15.01 5.68
CA GLN A 180 -3.89 -15.38 5.60
C GLN A 180 -3.37 -16.07 6.86
N ALA A 181 -4.25 -16.33 7.83
CA ALA A 181 -3.83 -16.86 9.11
C ALA A 181 -3.16 -18.25 8.94
N PRO A 182 -2.14 -18.56 9.74
CA PRO A 182 -1.60 -19.91 9.79
C PRO A 182 -2.62 -20.86 10.43
N GLN A 183 -2.49 -22.15 10.13
CA GLN A 183 -3.20 -23.18 10.89
C GLN A 183 -2.40 -23.49 12.15
N LEU A 184 -3.04 -23.33 13.31
CA LEU A 184 -2.43 -23.60 14.60
C LEU A 184 -2.93 -24.92 15.17
N GLY A 185 -2.02 -25.66 15.81
CA GLY A 185 -2.35 -26.86 16.59
C GLY A 185 -2.86 -26.55 17.98
N ALA A 186 -3.26 -27.59 18.70
CA ALA A 186 -3.83 -27.48 20.05
C ALA A 186 -2.88 -26.80 21.08
N LYS A 187 -1.57 -26.80 20.85
CA LYS A 187 -0.58 -26.12 21.71
C LYS A 187 -0.10 -24.78 21.13
N GLY A 188 -0.79 -24.25 20.12
CA GLY A 188 -0.44 -22.99 19.46
C GLY A 188 0.73 -23.07 18.48
N GLN A 189 1.27 -24.26 18.22
CA GLN A 189 2.32 -24.46 17.21
C GLN A 189 1.73 -24.34 15.79
N VAL A 190 2.48 -23.75 14.86
CA VAL A 190 2.07 -23.65 13.46
C VAL A 190 2.16 -25.03 12.80
N ILE A 191 1.03 -25.57 12.34
CA ILE A 191 0.93 -26.84 11.61
C ILE A 191 1.04 -26.61 10.11
N SER A 192 0.39 -25.56 9.60
CA SER A 192 0.45 -25.14 8.20
C SER A 192 0.64 -23.64 8.13
N LYS A 193 1.41 -23.18 7.13
CA LYS A 193 1.63 -21.74 6.90
C LYS A 193 0.33 -21.00 6.60
N ARG A 194 -0.69 -21.69 6.07
CA ARG A 194 -2.02 -21.15 5.76
C ARG A 194 -3.13 -22.12 6.20
N CYS A 195 -4.18 -21.58 6.81
CA CYS A 195 -5.37 -22.34 7.18
C CYS A 195 -6.38 -22.42 6.02
N ASN A 196 -6.43 -21.40 5.18
CA ASN A 196 -7.39 -21.30 4.07
C ASN A 196 -6.79 -21.75 2.74
N PHE A 197 -7.56 -22.54 1.99
CA PHE A 197 -7.17 -23.03 0.66
C PHE A 197 -8.35 -23.00 -0.32
N VAL A 198 -8.00 -23.07 -1.60
CA VAL A 198 -8.93 -23.02 -2.74
C VAL A 198 -8.69 -24.24 -3.62
N ARG A 199 -9.73 -25.00 -3.94
CA ARG A 199 -9.64 -25.97 -5.03
C ARG A 199 -9.79 -25.21 -6.33
N ILE A 200 -8.67 -24.82 -6.95
CA ILE A 200 -8.63 -23.91 -8.09
C ILE A 200 -9.59 -24.32 -9.22
N ALA A 201 -9.71 -25.61 -9.55
CA ALA A 201 -10.65 -26.11 -10.53
C ALA A 201 -12.12 -25.94 -10.08
N ASP A 202 -12.46 -26.54 -8.93
CA ASP A 202 -13.85 -26.63 -8.44
C ASP A 202 -14.40 -25.28 -7.96
N ASP A 203 -13.63 -24.56 -7.15
CA ASP A 203 -14.09 -23.37 -6.42
C ASP A 203 -14.11 -22.13 -7.30
N LEU A 204 -13.26 -22.09 -8.33
CA LEU A 204 -13.22 -21.00 -9.29
C LEU A 204 -13.94 -21.35 -10.61
N GLY A 205 -14.41 -22.59 -10.75
CA GLY A 205 -15.11 -23.10 -11.94
C GLY A 205 -14.22 -23.12 -13.19
N LEU A 206 -12.93 -23.42 -13.04
CA LEU A 206 -11.99 -23.45 -14.15
C LEU A 206 -12.06 -24.80 -14.88
N THR A 207 -12.04 -24.75 -16.20
CA THR A 207 -11.90 -25.93 -17.06
C THR A 207 -10.50 -26.55 -16.94
N GLY A 208 -10.34 -27.81 -17.36
CA GLY A 208 -9.03 -28.48 -17.32
C GLY A 208 -7.94 -27.69 -18.06
N GLN A 209 -8.25 -27.14 -19.23
CA GLN A 209 -7.32 -26.30 -19.99
C GLN A 209 -6.96 -25.00 -19.26
N GLU A 210 -7.93 -24.35 -18.60
CA GLU A 210 -7.66 -23.13 -17.81
C GLU A 210 -6.76 -23.44 -16.60
N VAL A 211 -6.95 -24.59 -15.95
CA VAL A 211 -6.08 -25.03 -14.85
C VAL A 211 -4.65 -25.29 -15.35
N ASP A 212 -4.50 -25.95 -16.49
CA ASP A 212 -3.20 -26.20 -17.10
C ASP A 212 -2.50 -24.90 -17.50
N ASP A 213 -3.25 -23.93 -18.04
CA ASP A 213 -2.76 -22.60 -18.37
C ASP A 213 -2.29 -21.84 -17.13
N VAL A 214 -3.05 -21.87 -16.03
CA VAL A 214 -2.70 -21.23 -14.75
C VAL A 214 -1.44 -21.84 -14.13
N ARG A 215 -1.26 -23.16 -14.24
CA ARG A 215 -0.06 -23.85 -13.73
C ARG A 215 1.16 -23.67 -14.63
N ASN A 216 0.99 -23.19 -15.86
CA ASN A 216 2.07 -22.95 -16.78
C ASN A 216 2.82 -21.64 -16.46
N LYS A 217 3.95 -21.76 -15.76
CA LYS A 217 4.82 -20.64 -15.34
C LYS A 217 5.45 -19.83 -16.47
N THR A 218 5.27 -20.24 -17.73
CA THR A 218 5.70 -19.45 -18.90
C THR A 218 4.63 -18.50 -19.41
N ARG A 219 3.38 -18.62 -18.93
CA ARG A 219 2.23 -17.85 -19.39
C ARG A 219 1.67 -16.98 -18.27
N GLU A 220 1.39 -15.74 -18.61
CA GLU A 220 0.65 -14.84 -17.71
C GLU A 220 -0.84 -15.17 -17.78
N VAL A 221 -1.45 -15.41 -16.63
CA VAL A 221 -2.89 -15.62 -16.52
C VAL A 221 -3.47 -14.60 -15.54
N ASP A 222 -4.50 -13.86 -16.00
CA ASP A 222 -5.16 -12.83 -15.21
C ASP A 222 -6.67 -12.88 -15.47
N ILE A 223 -7.42 -13.42 -14.50
CA ILE A 223 -8.87 -13.62 -14.62
C ILE A 223 -9.69 -12.56 -13.88
N ARG A 224 -9.03 -11.54 -13.30
CA ARG A 224 -9.66 -10.52 -12.44
C ARG A 224 -10.80 -9.76 -13.12
N ARG A 225 -10.71 -9.55 -14.44
CA ARG A 225 -11.75 -8.87 -15.24
C ARG A 225 -12.86 -9.79 -15.74
N GLN A 226 -12.68 -11.09 -15.62
CA GLN A 226 -13.58 -12.09 -16.19
C GLN A 226 -14.55 -12.64 -15.15
N ARG A 227 -14.11 -12.79 -13.91
CA ARG A 227 -14.86 -13.44 -12.84
C ARG A 227 -14.74 -12.66 -11.54
N GLN A 228 -15.84 -12.53 -10.84
CA GLN A 228 -15.89 -11.97 -9.48
C GLN A 228 -16.36 -13.03 -8.52
N PHE A 229 -15.70 -13.13 -7.38
CA PHE A 229 -16.01 -14.09 -6.35
C PHE A 229 -16.39 -13.37 -5.05
N THR A 230 -16.88 -14.13 -4.07
CA THR A 230 -17.06 -13.61 -2.72
C THR A 230 -15.95 -14.15 -1.83
N ARG A 231 -15.54 -13.38 -0.82
CA ARG A 231 -14.56 -13.77 0.19
C ARG A 231 -14.93 -15.10 0.84
N ALA A 232 -16.21 -15.33 1.06
CA ALA A 232 -16.74 -16.56 1.65
C ALA A 232 -16.33 -17.83 0.87
N THR A 233 -16.14 -17.75 -0.44
CA THR A 233 -15.63 -18.85 -1.26
C THR A 233 -14.25 -19.34 -0.79
N PHE A 234 -13.45 -18.45 -0.19
CA PHE A 234 -12.05 -18.67 0.19
C PHE A 234 -11.87 -18.99 1.68
N LEU A 235 -12.93 -18.96 2.50
CA LEU A 235 -12.89 -19.25 3.94
C LEU A 235 -13.10 -20.74 4.22
N ARG A 236 -12.28 -21.59 3.59
CA ARG A 236 -12.32 -23.04 3.83
C ARG A 236 -11.08 -23.48 4.61
N VAL A 237 -11.29 -23.88 5.86
CA VAL A 237 -10.25 -24.49 6.68
C VAL A 237 -9.98 -25.91 6.17
N ARG A 238 -8.71 -26.26 5.97
CA ARG A 238 -8.33 -27.67 5.72
C ARG A 238 -8.83 -28.54 6.88
N GLN A 239 -9.70 -29.51 6.55
CA GLN A 239 -10.09 -30.58 7.47
C GLN A 239 -8.94 -31.56 7.67
#